data_AF-A0A117MQJ7-F1
#
_entry.id   AF-A0A117MQJ7-F1
#
_cell.length_a   1.000
_cell.length_b   1.000
_cell.length_c   1.000
_cell.angle_alpha   90.00
_cell.angle_beta   90.00
_cell.angle_gamma   90.00
#
_symmetry.space_group_name_H-M   'P 1'
#
loop_
_entity.id
_entity.type
_entity.pdbx_description
1 polymer ?
#
loop_
_entity_poly.entity_id
_entity_poly.type
_entity_poly.pdbx_seq_one_letter_code
_entity_poly.pdbx_strand_id
1 'polypeptide(L)'
;MRGLTEANLQTLAGARSFERALGYLDAVSGVEVGDGWVTASVHGTERYEVELTLDGPGGLSGACDCPYGLEGNFCKHLVVLGLTVLAQRESLPRQRKAARERAQDLDG
;
A
#
# COMPACT_ATOMS: atom_id res chain seq x y z
N MET A 1 11.03 -5.76 6.06
CA MET A 1 9.76 -5.80 5.30
C MET A 1 9.46 -7.18 4.74
N ARG A 2 9.63 -8.25 5.54
CA ARG A 2 9.28 -9.63 5.12
C ARG A 2 7.85 -9.88 5.59
N GLY A 3 6.86 -9.55 4.76
CA GLY A 3 5.46 -9.78 5.16
C GLY A 3 4.41 -9.05 4.33
N LEU A 4 4.79 -7.99 3.60
CA LEU A 4 3.87 -7.34 2.67
C LEU A 4 3.84 -8.10 1.34
N THR A 5 2.74 -8.81 1.08
CA THR A 5 2.44 -9.49 -0.19
C THR A 5 0.95 -9.39 -0.46
N GLU A 6 0.53 -9.52 -1.72
CA GLU A 6 -0.90 -9.53 -2.07
C GLU A 6 -1.66 -10.65 -1.35
N ALA A 7 -1.06 -11.83 -1.24
CA ALA A 7 -1.65 -12.97 -0.55
C ALA A 7 -1.90 -12.70 0.94
N ASN A 8 -0.97 -12.01 1.62
CA ASN A 8 -1.15 -11.64 3.02
C ASN A 8 -2.23 -10.57 3.18
N LEU A 9 -2.28 -9.58 2.28
CA LEU A 9 -3.35 -8.58 2.26
C LEU A 9 -4.72 -9.22 2.05
N GLN A 10 -4.83 -10.18 1.13
CA GLN A 10 -6.08 -10.92 0.89
C GLN A 10 -6.47 -11.79 2.08
N THR A 11 -5.51 -12.46 2.72
CA THR A 11 -5.76 -13.31 3.90
C THR A 11 -6.26 -12.50 5.07
N LEU A 12 -5.64 -11.35 5.36
CA LEU A 12 -6.02 -10.48 6.48
C LEU A 12 -7.37 -9.78 6.24
N ALA A 13 -7.61 -9.29 5.03
CA ALA A 13 -8.80 -8.51 4.70
C ALA A 13 -10.04 -9.36 4.36
N GLY A 14 -9.80 -10.61 3.95
CA GLY A 14 -10.79 -11.46 3.28
C GLY A 14 -11.07 -11.02 1.84
N ALA A 15 -11.64 -11.95 1.06
CA ALA A 15 -11.87 -11.77 -0.37
C ALA A 15 -12.68 -10.50 -0.70
N ARG A 16 -13.78 -10.26 0.03
CA ARG A 16 -14.67 -9.11 -0.24
C ARG A 16 -13.99 -7.75 -0.07
N SER A 17 -13.19 -7.57 0.98
CA SER A 17 -12.47 -6.31 1.21
C SER A 17 -11.36 -6.13 0.18
N PHE A 18 -10.67 -7.22 -0.16
CA PHE A 18 -9.60 -7.23 -1.15
C PHE A 18 -10.12 -6.85 -2.55
N GLU A 19 -11.18 -7.51 -3.03
CA GLU A 19 -11.80 -7.21 -4.33
C GLU A 19 -12.25 -5.75 -4.42
N ARG A 20 -12.87 -5.22 -3.35
CA ARG A 20 -13.28 -3.82 -3.30
C ARG A 20 -12.09 -2.86 -3.33
N ALA A 21 -10.94 -3.24 -2.78
CA ALA A 21 -9.75 -2.39 -2.76
C ALA A 21 -9.20 -2.12 -4.16
N LEU A 22 -9.30 -3.09 -5.08
CA LEU A 22 -8.81 -2.95 -6.45
C LEU A 22 -9.41 -1.76 -7.21
N GLY A 23 -10.65 -1.36 -6.86
CA GLY A 23 -11.32 -0.19 -7.45
C GLY A 23 -10.91 1.17 -6.87
N TYR A 24 -9.98 1.23 -5.92
CA TYR A 24 -9.60 2.45 -5.18
C TYR A 24 -8.08 2.71 -5.19
N LEU A 25 -7.31 2.04 -6.05
CA LEU A 25 -5.84 2.17 -6.08
C LEU A 25 -5.38 3.60 -6.43
N ASP A 26 -6.17 4.35 -7.20
CA ASP A 26 -5.88 5.74 -7.57
C ASP A 26 -6.31 6.77 -6.51
N ALA A 27 -6.86 6.32 -5.38
CA ALA A 27 -7.41 7.20 -4.34
C ALA A 27 -6.45 7.45 -3.16
N VAL A 28 -5.16 7.14 -3.33
CA VAL A 28 -4.13 7.23 -2.29
C VAL A 28 -3.31 8.51 -2.45
N SER A 29 -3.06 9.19 -1.35
CA SER A 29 -2.23 10.40 -1.33
C SER A 29 -1.40 10.48 -0.05
N GLY A 30 -0.32 11.27 -0.08
CA GLY A 30 0.49 11.53 1.10
C GLY A 30 1.13 10.26 1.66
N VAL A 31 1.60 9.36 0.80
CA VAL A 31 2.27 8.13 1.24
C VAL A 31 3.59 8.49 1.91
N GLU A 32 3.74 8.12 3.17
CA GLU A 32 4.99 8.25 3.93
C GLU A 32 5.47 6.86 4.34
N VAL A 33 6.75 6.59 4.09
CA VAL A 33 7.36 5.28 4.38
C VAL A 33 8.44 5.50 5.44
N GLY A 34 8.26 4.87 6.59
CA GLY A 34 9.26 4.82 7.65
C GLY A 34 9.95 3.47 7.75
N ASP A 35 10.74 3.30 8.82
CA ASP A 35 11.38 2.02 9.11
C ASP A 35 10.37 1.05 9.71
N GLY A 36 9.84 0.14 8.88
CA GLY A 36 8.88 -0.89 9.29
C GLY A 36 7.42 -0.45 9.32
N TRP A 37 7.09 0.77 8.86
CA TRP A 37 5.71 1.25 8.76
C TRP A 37 5.47 2.10 7.50
N VAL A 38 4.20 2.23 7.11
CA VAL A 38 3.76 3.10 6.03
C VAL A 38 2.45 3.78 6.42
N THR A 39 2.33 5.09 6.22
CA THR A 39 1.07 5.83 6.37
C THR A 39 0.64 6.44 5.04
N ALA A 40 -0.66 6.70 4.91
CA ALA A 40 -1.23 7.50 3.82
C ALA A 40 -2.65 7.96 4.18
N SER A 41 -3.15 8.93 3.41
CA SER A 41 -4.60 9.19 3.34
C SER A 41 -5.21 8.48 2.14
N VAL A 42 -6.32 7.77 2.37
CA VAL A 42 -7.09 7.08 1.32
C VAL A 42 -8.48 7.71 1.19
N HIS A 43 -8.84 8.11 -0.03
CA HIS A 43 -10.11 8.77 -0.33
C HIS A 43 -11.18 7.75 -0.73
N GLY A 44 -12.29 7.76 0.02
CA GLY A 44 -13.48 6.95 -0.25
C GLY A 44 -14.73 7.81 -0.24
N THR A 45 -15.68 7.48 0.62
CA THR A 45 -16.80 8.37 0.97
C THR A 45 -16.32 9.62 1.70
N GLU A 46 -15.25 9.46 2.48
CA GLU A 46 -14.51 10.52 3.16
C GLU A 46 -13.01 10.23 3.01
N ARG A 47 -12.18 11.11 3.59
CA ARG A 47 -10.74 10.89 3.68
C ARG A 47 -10.45 10.12 4.96
N TYR A 48 -9.75 8.99 4.83
CA TYR A 48 -9.38 8.11 5.93
C TYR A 48 -7.87 8.09 6.11
N GLU A 49 -7.38 8.20 7.34
CA GLU A 49 -5.98 7.95 7.67
C GLU A 49 -5.73 6.45 7.82
N VAL A 50 -4.64 5.98 7.22
CA VAL A 50 -4.31 4.57 7.12
C VAL A 50 -2.86 4.37 7.48
N GLU A 51 -2.59 3.38 8.34
CA GLU A 51 -1.24 2.98 8.74
C GLU A 51 -1.09 1.46 8.59
N LEU A 52 0.02 1.03 7.99
CA LEU A 52 0.47 -0.36 7.96
C LEU A 52 1.75 -0.51 8.77
N THR A 53 1.79 -1.51 9.64
CA THR A 53 3.02 -1.98 10.28
C THR A 53 3.50 -3.24 9.56
N LEU A 54 4.70 -3.19 8.98
CA LEU A 54 5.22 -4.20 8.06
C LEU A 54 6.03 -5.31 8.73
N ASP A 55 6.65 -5.02 9.88
CA ASP A 55 7.60 -5.92 10.56
C ASP A 55 7.31 -6.01 12.07
N GLY A 56 6.03 -6.00 12.45
CA GLY A 56 5.62 -6.16 13.85
C GLY A 56 5.80 -7.60 14.38
N PRO A 57 5.75 -7.83 15.71
CA PRO A 57 5.88 -9.16 16.31
C PRO A 57 4.88 -10.20 15.80
N GLY A 58 3.71 -9.75 15.33
CA GLY A 58 2.65 -10.57 14.74
C GLY A 58 2.63 -10.60 13.21
N GLY A 59 3.63 -10.03 12.55
CA GLY A 59 3.66 -9.85 11.10
C GLY A 59 2.96 -8.56 10.65
N LEU A 60 2.38 -8.60 9.44
CA LEU A 60 1.69 -7.46 8.84
C LEU A 60 0.40 -7.14 9.61
N SER A 61 0.27 -5.90 10.04
CA SER A 61 -0.93 -5.36 10.67
C SER A 61 -1.18 -3.93 10.21
N GLY A 62 -2.29 -3.34 10.64
CA GLY A 62 -2.54 -1.94 10.38
C GLY A 62 -3.79 -1.38 11.06
N ALA A 63 -3.90 -0.07 11.00
CA ALA A 63 -4.98 0.71 11.57
C ALA A 63 -5.58 1.64 10.51
N CYS A 64 -6.90 1.82 10.56
CA CYS A 64 -7.60 2.75 9.70
C CYS A 64 -8.76 3.36 10.48
N ASP A 65 -8.93 4.67 10.38
CA ASP A 65 -9.99 5.44 11.04
C ASP A 65 -11.39 5.29 10.39
N CYS A 66 -11.52 4.49 9.33
CA CYS A 66 -12.83 4.17 8.76
C CYS A 66 -13.66 3.30 9.73
N PRO A 67 -15.01 3.34 9.67
CA PRO A 67 -15.86 2.62 10.62
C PRO A 67 -15.51 1.14 10.78
N TYR A 68 -15.26 0.45 9.67
CA TYR A 68 -14.90 -0.97 9.68
C TYR A 68 -13.52 -1.24 10.29
N GLY A 69 -12.57 -0.31 10.12
CA GLY A 69 -11.23 -0.39 10.69
C GLY A 69 -11.20 -0.08 12.19
N LEU A 70 -12.06 0.84 12.65
CA LEU A 70 -12.23 1.15 14.08
C LEU A 70 -12.78 -0.03 14.89
N GLU A 71 -13.51 -0.94 14.23
CA GLU A 71 -13.92 -2.23 14.81
C GLU A 71 -12.77 -3.25 14.90
N GLY A 72 -11.55 -2.89 14.48
CA GLY A 72 -10.36 -3.74 14.48
C GLY A 72 -10.22 -4.61 13.24
N ASN A 73 -11.03 -4.41 12.19
CA ASN A 73 -10.95 -5.21 10.97
C ASN A 73 -9.88 -4.70 10.02
N PHE A 74 -9.25 -5.62 9.29
CA PHE A 74 -8.37 -5.27 8.18
C PHE A 74 -9.21 -4.82 6.97
N CYS A 75 -9.46 -3.53 6.87
CA CYS A 75 -10.36 -2.94 5.87
C CYS A 75 -9.74 -2.86 4.47
N LYS A 76 -10.58 -2.55 3.47
CA LYS A 76 -10.13 -2.32 2.09
C LYS A 76 -9.08 -1.20 1.96
N HIS A 77 -9.11 -0.17 2.81
CA HIS A 77 -8.15 0.95 2.71
C HIS A 77 -6.73 0.51 3.07
N LEU A 78 -6.59 -0.41 4.03
CA LEU A 78 -5.31 -1.06 4.36
C LEU A 78 -4.79 -1.89 3.18
N VAL A 79 -5.68 -2.60 2.48
CA VAL A 79 -5.33 -3.32 1.24
C VAL A 79 -4.86 -2.36 0.16
N VAL A 80 -5.59 -1.26 -0.08
CA VAL A 80 -5.22 -0.23 -1.05
C VAL A 80 -3.80 0.28 -0.78
N LEU A 81 -3.50 0.71 0.45
CA LEU A 81 -2.17 1.19 0.80
C LEU A 81 -1.09 0.12 0.57
N GLY A 82 -1.36 -1.13 0.97
CA GLY A 82 -0.44 -2.24 0.78
C GLY A 82 -0.11 -2.50 -0.68
N LEU A 83 -1.13 -2.53 -1.55
CA LEU A 83 -0.97 -2.71 -2.99
C LEU A 83 -0.22 -1.53 -3.64
N THR A 84 -0.53 -0.29 -3.22
CA THR A 84 0.17 0.91 -3.69
C THR A 84 1.67 0.84 -3.37
N VAL A 85 2.04 0.39 -2.17
CA VAL A 85 3.45 0.21 -1.78
C VAL A 85 4.12 -0.90 -2.58
N LEU A 86 3.44 -2.01 -2.84
CA LEU A 86 3.96 -3.10 -3.67
C LEU A 86 4.23 -2.63 -5.11
N ALA A 87 3.28 -1.95 -5.74
CA ALA A 87 3.42 -1.42 -7.10
C ALA A 87 4.56 -0.38 -7.21
N GLN A 88 4.75 0.45 -6.18
CA GLN A 88 5.89 1.37 -6.14
C GLN A 88 7.23 0.64 -6.08
N ARG A 89 7.34 -0.45 -5.30
CA ARG A 89 8.58 -1.24 -5.24
C ARG A 89 8.93 -1.90 -6.56
N GLU A 90 7.94 -2.33 -7.33
CA GLU A 90 8.18 -2.94 -8.65
C GLU A 90 8.49 -1.90 -9.73
N SER A 91 7.89 -0.71 -9.64
CA SER A 91 8.09 0.36 -10.61
C SER A 91 9.41 1.11 -10.42
N LEU A 92 9.90 1.28 -9.18
CA LEU A 92 11.14 2.01 -8.88
C LEU A 92 12.39 1.45 -9.62
N PRO A 93 12.68 0.12 -9.61
CA PRO A 93 13.80 -0.44 -10.38
C PRO A 93 13.63 -0.23 -11.89
N ARG A 94 12.41 -0.39 -12.41
CA ARG A 94 12.11 -0.20 -13.85
C ARG A 94 12.29 1.26 -14.28
N GLN A 95 11.82 2.20 -13.48
CA GLN A 95 11.98 3.63 -13.72
C GLN A 95 13.45 4.06 -13.66
N ARG A 96 14.23 3.53 -12.70
CA ARG A 96 15.68 3.79 -12.61
C ARG A 96 16.44 3.23 -13.81
N LYS A 97 16.06 2.07 -14.33
CA LYS A 97 16.63 1.49 -15.55
C LYS A 97 16.33 2.36 -16.77
N ALA A 98 15.05 2.68 -16.99
CA ALA A 98 14.62 3.50 -18.13
C ALA A 98 15.22 4.92 -18.11
N ALA A 99 15.38 5.52 -16.92
CA ALA A 99 16.04 6.81 -16.79
C ALA A 99 17.53 6.76 -17.14
N ARG A 100 18.23 5.66 -16.77
CA ARG A 100 19.64 5.45 -17.17
C ARG A 100 19.79 5.25 -18.67
N GLU A 101 18.93 4.45 -19.28
CA GLU A 101 18.96 4.20 -20.74
C GLU A 101 18.73 5.51 -21.51
N ARG A 102 17.73 6.32 -21.12
CA ARG A 102 17.49 7.64 -21.72
C ARG A 102 18.65 8.61 -21.55
N ALA A 103 19.32 8.59 -20.39
CA ALA A 103 20.50 9.44 -20.18
C ALA A 103 21.66 9.03 -21.10
N GLN A 104 21.82 7.73 -21.37
CA GLN A 104 22.85 7.22 -22.27
C GLN A 104 22.57 7.54 -23.74
N ASP A 105 21.29 7.57 -24.15
CA ASP A 105 20.89 7.91 -25.52
C ASP A 105 20.99 9.42 -25.84
N LEU A 106 21.08 10.29 -24.84
CA LEU A 106 21.22 11.74 -25.02
C LEU A 106 22.68 12.21 -25.14
N ASP A 107 23.63 11.35 -24.78
CA ASP A 107 25.08 11.59 -24.88
C ASP A 107 25.71 10.93 -26.14
N GLY A 108 24.88 10.40 -27.06
CA GLY A 108 25.27 9.65 -28.26
C GLY A 108 25.06 10.39 -29.58
#